data_AF-A0A7I4Y208-F1
#
_entry.id   AF-A0A7I4Y208-F1
#
_cell.length_a   1.000
_cell.length_b   1.000
_cell.length_c   1.000
_cell.angle_alpha   90.00
_cell.angle_beta   90.00
_cell.angle_gamma   90.00
#
_symmetry.space_group_name_H-M   'P 1'
#
loop_
_entity.id
_entity.type
_entity.pdbx_description
1 polymer ?
#
loop_
_entity_poly.entity_id
_entity_poly.type
_entity_poly.pdbx_seq_one_letter_code
_entity_poly.pdbx_strand_id
1 'polypeptide(L)'
;MLRLLRLLLLVTYSNSLRYYPSTKTGNIVNIDVFGESRCIHTTMFLREQLLPAYRLFGPRLRIQYHPFGVSKYTKCEWGGRHIECFCQHGPRECEKNALQACVMSYLPDVDDHLELIGCIQGGAAFNDSVASCISNDALKSRATSDQIAKCAQSDLGRSLMSHHGRIQNSRAPGVTWVPWILINSVREKEAERSLQKVLCQRYFKPPPPECAAFGPSSSEQI
;
A
#
# COMPACT_ATOMS: atom_id res chain seq x y z
N MET A 1 12.45 -14.12 -74.25
CA MET A 1 12.06 -13.20 -73.16
C MET A 1 12.37 -13.85 -71.83
N LEU A 2 13.44 -13.40 -71.16
CA LEU A 2 13.92 -13.94 -69.87
C LEU A 2 12.92 -13.64 -68.74
N ARG A 3 12.53 -14.66 -67.97
CA ARG A 3 11.83 -14.50 -66.68
C ARG A 3 12.86 -14.50 -65.56
N LEU A 4 13.12 -13.33 -64.98
CA LEU A 4 13.85 -13.19 -63.71
C LEU A 4 12.87 -13.43 -62.55
N LEU A 5 13.02 -14.54 -61.82
CA LEU A 5 12.41 -14.69 -60.50
C LEU A 5 13.36 -14.09 -59.45
N ARG A 6 12.94 -13.00 -58.80
CA ARG A 6 13.57 -12.50 -57.56
C ARG A 6 13.03 -13.31 -56.38
N LEU A 7 13.89 -14.07 -55.71
CA LEU A 7 13.60 -14.66 -54.41
C LEU A 7 13.63 -13.55 -53.35
N LEU A 8 12.49 -13.26 -52.72
CA LEU A 8 12.39 -12.43 -51.53
C LEU A 8 12.50 -13.33 -50.30
N LEU A 9 13.65 -13.27 -49.61
CA LEU A 9 13.82 -13.87 -48.28
C LEU A 9 13.13 -12.98 -47.25
N LEU A 10 11.95 -13.41 -46.75
CA LEU A 10 11.30 -12.82 -45.59
C LEU A 10 12.02 -13.31 -44.32
N VAL A 11 12.86 -12.47 -43.73
CA VAL A 11 13.39 -12.69 -42.37
C VAL A 11 12.26 -12.33 -41.40
N THR A 12 11.60 -13.33 -40.84
CA THR A 12 10.63 -13.13 -39.77
C THR A 12 11.37 -12.89 -38.45
N TYR A 13 11.46 -11.63 -38.02
CA TYR A 13 11.84 -11.31 -36.65
C TYR A 13 10.72 -11.77 -35.71
N SER A 14 10.86 -12.97 -35.16
CA SER A 14 10.02 -13.44 -34.06
C SER A 14 10.42 -12.70 -32.78
N ASN A 15 9.79 -11.54 -32.53
CA ASN A 15 9.73 -10.98 -31.19
C ASN A 15 8.79 -11.86 -30.35
N SER A 16 9.31 -13.02 -29.92
CA SER A 16 8.71 -13.78 -28.84
C SER A 16 8.94 -13.02 -27.54
N LEU A 17 8.02 -12.11 -27.21
CA LEU A 17 7.78 -11.73 -25.81
C LEU A 17 7.55 -13.05 -25.07
N ARG A 18 8.55 -13.49 -24.30
CA ARG A 18 8.39 -14.64 -23.41
C ARG A 18 7.33 -14.25 -22.39
N TYR A 19 6.10 -14.70 -22.63
CA TYR A 19 5.08 -14.77 -21.59
C TYR A 19 5.60 -15.76 -20.54
N TYR A 20 6.28 -15.25 -19.52
CA TYR A 20 6.57 -16.02 -18.33
C TYR A 20 5.26 -16.10 -17.55
N PRO A 21 4.60 -17.28 -17.48
CA PRO A 21 3.45 -17.41 -16.62
C PRO A 21 3.89 -17.08 -15.21
N SER A 22 3.26 -16.08 -14.60
CA SER A 22 3.37 -15.79 -13.17
C SER A 22 2.92 -17.04 -12.41
N THR A 23 3.87 -17.91 -12.08
CA THR A 23 3.58 -19.08 -11.28
C THR A 23 3.34 -18.61 -9.85
N LYS A 24 2.17 -18.95 -9.28
CA LYS A 24 1.87 -18.80 -7.84
C LYS A 24 2.73 -19.75 -6.97
N THR A 25 4.00 -19.94 -7.32
CA THR A 25 4.89 -20.87 -6.64
C THR A 25 5.81 -20.08 -5.70
N GLY A 26 5.77 -20.44 -4.42
CA GLY A 26 6.60 -19.84 -3.37
C GLY A 26 5.80 -19.31 -2.18
N ASN A 27 6.51 -18.91 -1.13
CA ASN A 27 5.90 -18.40 0.09
C ASN A 27 5.17 -17.06 -0.12
N ILE A 28 4.13 -16.86 0.70
CA ILE A 28 3.46 -15.57 0.91
C ILE A 28 4.19 -14.84 2.04
N VAL A 29 4.44 -13.54 1.84
CA VAL A 29 5.09 -12.66 2.82
C VAL A 29 4.04 -11.73 3.42
N ASN A 30 3.94 -11.69 4.75
CA ASN A 30 3.05 -10.77 5.45
C ASN A 30 3.76 -9.44 5.69
N ILE A 31 3.08 -8.33 5.43
CA ILE A 31 3.60 -6.98 5.64
C ILE A 31 2.56 -6.18 6.43
N ASP A 32 2.92 -5.71 7.62
CA ASP A 32 2.17 -4.69 8.33
C ASP A 32 2.84 -3.33 8.10
N VAL A 33 2.04 -2.35 7.69
CA VAL A 33 2.48 -0.98 7.44
C VAL A 33 1.72 -0.06 8.37
N PHE A 34 2.42 0.57 9.30
CA PHE A 34 1.86 1.57 10.20
C PHE A 34 2.21 2.96 9.69
N GLY A 35 1.20 3.80 9.49
CA GLY A 35 1.33 5.09 8.83
C GLY A 35 0.32 6.13 9.30
N GLU A 36 0.47 7.34 8.79
CA GLU A 36 -0.48 8.44 8.94
C GLU A 36 -0.62 9.22 7.63
N SER A 37 -1.81 9.75 7.41
CA SER A 37 -2.25 10.27 6.12
C SER A 37 -1.56 11.55 5.66
N ARG A 38 -0.97 12.34 6.57
CA ARG A 38 -0.33 13.63 6.23
C ARG A 38 1.19 13.63 6.34
N CYS A 39 1.81 12.56 6.84
CA CYS A 39 3.26 12.44 6.87
C CYS A 39 3.83 12.30 5.45
N ILE A 40 4.84 13.13 5.13
CA ILE A 40 5.53 13.09 3.83
C ILE A 40 6.27 11.76 3.62
N HIS A 41 6.86 11.18 4.67
CA HIS A 41 7.56 9.90 4.58
C HIS A 41 6.60 8.74 4.32
N THR A 42 5.43 8.72 4.96
CA THR A 42 4.38 7.73 4.66
C THR A 42 3.89 7.89 3.22
N THR A 43 3.74 9.13 2.75
CA THR A 43 3.37 9.44 1.36
C THR A 43 4.39 8.89 0.35
N MET A 44 5.68 9.17 0.57
CA MET A 44 6.74 8.65 -0.29
C MET A 44 6.80 7.12 -0.26
N PHE A 45 6.69 6.51 0.92
CA PHE A 45 6.70 5.05 1.03
C PHE A 45 5.53 4.40 0.29
N LEU A 46 4.30 4.89 0.44
CA LEU A 46 3.16 4.31 -0.30
C LEU A 46 3.38 4.44 -1.82
N ARG A 47 3.82 5.60 -2.29
CA ARG A 47 4.00 5.88 -3.72
C ARG A 47 5.16 5.13 -4.36
N GLU A 48 6.30 5.07 -3.68
CA GLU A 48 7.57 4.64 -4.26
C GLU A 48 7.96 3.21 -3.87
N GLN A 49 7.42 2.70 -2.75
CA GLN A 49 7.77 1.39 -2.21
C GLN A 49 6.56 0.44 -2.23
N LEU A 50 5.50 0.74 -1.48
CA LEU A 50 4.41 -0.21 -1.25
C LEU A 50 3.58 -0.50 -2.50
N LEU A 51 3.08 0.53 -3.19
CA LEU A 51 2.26 0.34 -4.39
C LEU A 51 3.07 -0.33 -5.52
N PRO A 52 4.31 0.09 -5.84
CA PRO A 52 5.10 -0.63 -6.83
C PRO A 52 5.41 -2.07 -6.43
N ALA A 53 5.70 -2.35 -5.15
CA ALA A 53 5.89 -3.71 -4.67
C ALA A 53 4.63 -4.56 -4.82
N TYR A 54 3.46 -4.00 -4.50
CA TYR A 54 2.19 -4.71 -4.66
C TYR A 54 1.87 -5.02 -6.12
N ARG A 55 2.10 -4.07 -7.02
CA ARG A 55 1.89 -4.29 -8.47
C ARG A 55 2.81 -5.38 -9.04
N LEU A 56 4.05 -5.48 -8.55
CA LEU A 56 5.01 -6.50 -8.99
C LEU A 56 4.78 -7.86 -8.34
N PHE A 57 4.43 -7.89 -7.04
CA PHE A 57 4.49 -9.10 -6.23
C PHE A 57 3.17 -9.45 -5.52
N GLY A 58 2.06 -8.78 -5.84
CA GLY A 58 0.76 -8.88 -5.16
C GLY A 58 0.33 -10.31 -4.80
N PRO A 59 0.39 -11.30 -5.72
CA PRO A 59 0.05 -12.69 -5.41
C PRO A 59 0.88 -13.36 -4.31
N ARG A 60 2.02 -12.78 -3.94
CA ARG A 60 2.94 -13.25 -2.90
C ARG A 60 2.97 -12.36 -1.66
N LEU A 61 2.13 -11.33 -1.60
CA LEU A 61 2.08 -10.37 -0.51
C LEU A 61 0.72 -10.41 0.20
N ARG A 62 0.76 -10.39 1.53
CA ARG A 62 -0.40 -10.11 2.37
C ARG A 62 -0.15 -8.83 3.14
N ILE A 63 -0.68 -7.73 2.63
CA ILE A 63 -0.46 -6.39 3.20
C ILE A 63 -1.62 -6.04 4.13
N GLN A 64 -1.29 -5.49 5.30
CA GLN A 64 -2.21 -4.82 6.21
C GLN A 64 -1.68 -3.40 6.45
N TYR A 65 -2.46 -2.39 6.04
CA TYR A 65 -2.16 -0.99 6.32
C TYR A 65 -2.91 -0.52 7.57
N HIS A 66 -2.28 0.33 8.37
CA HIS A 66 -2.84 0.82 9.63
C HIS A 66 -2.74 2.36 9.68
N PRO A 67 -3.79 3.08 9.28
CA PRO A 67 -3.84 4.54 9.35
C PRO A 67 -4.12 5.00 10.79
N PHE A 68 -3.08 5.41 11.51
CA PHE A 68 -3.21 5.95 12.86
C PHE A 68 -2.15 7.02 13.12
N GLY A 69 -0.87 6.65 12.99
CA GLY A 69 0.27 7.54 13.20
C GLY A 69 1.06 7.21 14.44
N VAL A 70 1.96 8.12 14.83
CA VAL A 70 2.86 7.91 15.97
C VAL A 70 2.07 7.91 17.28
N SER A 71 2.10 6.81 18.05
CA SER A 71 1.26 6.64 19.25
C SER A 71 1.46 7.71 20.33
N LYS A 72 2.61 8.40 20.35
CA LYS A 72 2.89 9.54 21.25
C LYS A 72 2.05 10.78 20.89
N TYR A 73 1.73 10.96 19.61
CA TYR A 73 1.06 12.15 19.08
C TYR A 73 -0.35 11.88 18.55
N THR A 74 -0.73 10.60 18.45
CA THR A 74 -2.07 10.19 18.06
C THR A 74 -2.79 9.47 19.18
N LYS A 75 -3.99 9.94 19.53
CA LYS A 75 -4.90 9.27 20.48
C LYS A 75 -6.35 9.47 20.08
N CYS A 76 -7.20 8.51 20.41
CA CYS A 76 -8.65 8.62 20.28
C CYS A 76 -9.30 8.21 21.60
N GLU A 77 -10.19 9.03 22.14
CA GLU A 77 -10.84 8.82 23.42
C GLU A 77 -12.30 9.33 23.40
N TRP A 78 -13.13 8.87 24.34
CA TRP A 78 -14.50 9.36 24.46
C TRP A 78 -14.52 10.77 25.05
N GLY A 79 -14.93 11.76 24.24
CA GLY A 79 -15.19 13.15 24.64
C GLY A 79 -16.67 13.39 24.96
N GLY A 80 -17.22 12.61 25.89
CA GLY A 80 -18.65 12.65 26.21
C GLY A 80 -19.49 11.85 25.21
N ARG A 81 -20.24 12.53 24.33
CA ARG A 81 -21.16 11.86 23.37
C ARG A 81 -20.49 11.38 22.09
N HIS A 82 -19.27 11.82 21.81
CA HIS A 82 -18.53 11.52 20.59
C HIS A 82 -17.12 11.04 20.92
N ILE A 83 -16.51 10.31 19.99
CA ILE A 83 -15.08 10.01 20.03
C ILE A 83 -14.33 11.25 19.54
N GLU A 84 -13.30 11.65 20.26
CA GLU A 84 -12.38 12.70 19.85
C GLU A 84 -11.02 12.08 19.54
N CYS A 85 -10.44 12.44 18.40
CA CYS A 85 -9.12 11.99 17.99
C CYS A 85 -8.18 13.18 17.82
N PHE A 86 -6.98 13.05 18.34
CA PHE A 86 -5.87 13.97 18.17
C PHE A 86 -4.81 13.29 17.31
N CYS A 87 -4.22 14.03 16.38
CA CYS A 87 -3.19 13.55 15.45
C CYS A 87 -2.05 14.56 15.36
N GLN A 88 -0.85 14.10 15.01
CA GLN A 88 0.36 14.93 14.95
C GLN A 88 0.21 16.14 14.03
N HIS A 89 -0.45 15.97 12.88
CA HIS A 89 -0.66 17.01 11.88
C HIS A 89 -2.06 17.65 11.94
N GLY A 90 -2.70 17.57 13.12
CA GLY A 90 -3.98 18.21 13.41
C GLY A 90 -5.22 17.47 12.87
N PRO A 91 -6.41 18.07 12.98
CA PRO A 91 -7.69 17.39 12.72
C PRO A 91 -7.82 16.80 11.30
N ARG A 92 -7.26 17.47 10.29
CA ARG A 92 -7.28 16.99 8.90
C ARG A 92 -6.56 15.65 8.71
N GLU A 93 -5.54 15.36 9.52
CA GLU A 93 -4.91 14.04 9.51
C GLU A 93 -5.81 12.97 10.10
N CYS A 94 -6.49 13.28 11.21
CA CYS A 94 -7.46 12.35 11.80
C CYS A 94 -8.62 12.06 10.85
N GLU A 95 -9.18 13.08 10.18
CA GLU A 95 -10.24 12.93 9.17
C GLU A 95 -9.80 12.00 8.02
N LYS A 96 -8.56 12.16 7.54
CA LYS A 96 -8.03 11.33 6.45
C LYS A 96 -7.60 9.94 6.89
N ASN A 97 -7.11 9.78 8.12
CA ASN A 97 -6.87 8.46 8.72
C ASN A 97 -8.20 7.70 8.86
N ALA A 98 -9.26 8.36 9.32
CA ALA A 98 -10.61 7.80 9.38
C ALA A 98 -11.15 7.48 7.98
N LEU A 99 -10.87 8.32 6.97
CA LEU A 99 -11.25 8.04 5.57
C LEU A 99 -10.59 6.76 5.05
N GLN A 100 -9.27 6.63 5.23
CA GLN A 100 -8.54 5.41 4.86
C GLN A 100 -9.09 4.19 5.61
N ALA A 101 -9.37 4.29 6.90
CA ALA A 101 -9.95 3.21 7.69
C ALA A 101 -11.37 2.82 7.24
N CYS A 102 -12.21 3.80 6.87
CA CYS A 102 -13.54 3.55 6.31
C CYS A 102 -13.46 2.83 4.95
N VAL A 103 -12.57 3.27 4.05
CA VAL A 103 -12.35 2.58 2.77
C VAL A 103 -12.00 1.11 3.01
N MET A 104 -11.06 0.83 3.92
CA MET A 104 -10.68 -0.55 4.28
C MET A 104 -11.82 -1.35 4.91
N SER A 105 -12.69 -0.70 5.70
CA SER A 105 -13.84 -1.37 6.32
C SER A 105 -14.90 -1.77 5.30
N TYR A 106 -15.13 -0.97 4.26
CA TYR A 106 -16.08 -1.30 3.20
C TYR A 106 -15.49 -2.19 2.10
N LEU A 107 -14.17 -2.12 1.89
CA LEU A 107 -13.41 -2.89 0.91
C LEU A 107 -12.33 -3.70 1.66
N PRO A 108 -12.67 -4.84 2.28
CA PRO A 108 -11.72 -5.59 3.11
C PRO A 108 -10.57 -6.24 2.32
N ASP A 109 -10.79 -6.47 1.02
CA ASP A 109 -9.81 -7.08 0.13
C ASP A 109 -8.75 -6.05 -0.27
N VAL A 110 -7.48 -6.36 -0.09
CA VAL A 110 -6.36 -5.44 -0.36
C VAL A 110 -6.28 -5.01 -1.84
N ASP A 111 -6.68 -5.90 -2.75
CA ASP A 111 -6.84 -5.59 -4.18
C ASP A 111 -7.83 -4.45 -4.44
N ASP A 112 -8.80 -4.25 -3.55
CA ASP A 112 -9.86 -3.27 -3.73
C ASP A 112 -9.49 -1.92 -3.11
N HIS A 113 -8.73 -1.90 -2.01
CA HIS A 113 -8.49 -0.67 -1.25
C HIS A 113 -7.10 -0.06 -1.38
N LEU A 114 -6.05 -0.81 -1.73
CA LEU A 114 -4.68 -0.33 -1.55
C LEU A 114 -4.37 0.90 -2.43
N GLU A 115 -4.83 0.90 -3.68
CA GLU A 115 -4.68 2.05 -4.58
C GLU A 115 -5.49 3.27 -4.10
N LEU A 116 -6.67 3.04 -3.51
CA LEU A 116 -7.48 4.12 -2.93
C LEU A 116 -6.79 4.76 -1.72
N ILE A 117 -6.20 3.95 -0.84
CA ILE A 117 -5.38 4.43 0.30
C ILE A 117 -4.23 5.30 -0.22
N GLY A 118 -3.53 4.82 -1.26
CA GLY A 118 -2.45 5.53 -1.92
C GLY A 118 -2.88 6.86 -2.54
N CYS A 119 -4.06 6.91 -3.16
CA CYS A 119 -4.63 8.14 -3.72
C CYS A 119 -5.03 9.13 -2.61
N ILE A 120 -5.66 8.65 -1.54
CA ILE A 120 -6.09 9.50 -0.41
C ILE A 120 -4.87 10.08 0.33
N GLN A 121 -3.75 9.36 0.38
CA GLN A 121 -2.55 9.77 1.09
C GLN A 121 -2.03 11.17 0.66
N GLY A 122 -1.57 11.95 1.63
CA GLY A 122 -0.85 13.21 1.39
C GLY A 122 -1.63 14.47 1.78
N GLY A 123 -1.30 15.59 1.15
CA GLY A 123 -1.73 16.93 1.59
C GLY A 123 -3.10 17.42 1.11
N ALA A 124 -3.76 16.71 0.19
CA ALA A 124 -5.05 17.12 -0.37
C ALA A 124 -6.12 17.25 0.72
N ALA A 125 -7.05 18.21 0.55
CA ALA A 125 -8.15 18.41 1.48
C ALA A 125 -9.10 17.19 1.47
N PHE A 126 -9.86 17.00 2.55
CA PHE A 126 -10.76 15.85 2.69
C PHE A 126 -11.73 15.71 1.51
N ASN A 127 -12.46 16.78 1.17
CA ASN A 127 -13.42 16.75 0.06
C ASN A 127 -12.76 16.48 -1.29
N ASP A 128 -11.55 17.02 -1.51
CA ASP A 128 -10.78 16.76 -2.74
C ASP A 128 -10.39 15.28 -2.80
N SER A 129 -9.90 14.70 -1.70
CA SER A 129 -9.58 13.27 -1.63
C SER A 129 -10.80 12.38 -1.89
N VAL A 130 -11.98 12.72 -1.34
CA VAL A 130 -13.22 11.99 -1.62
C VAL A 130 -13.57 12.09 -3.11
N ALA A 131 -13.59 13.30 -3.66
CA ALA A 131 -13.97 13.53 -5.05
C ALA A 131 -13.00 12.90 -6.07
N SER A 132 -11.68 12.99 -5.81
CA SER A 132 -10.65 12.54 -6.77
C SER A 132 -10.33 11.06 -6.66
N CYS A 133 -10.49 10.45 -5.49
CA CYS A 133 -10.06 9.07 -5.26
C CYS A 133 -11.22 8.09 -5.17
N ILE A 134 -12.40 8.50 -4.69
CA ILE A 134 -13.48 7.58 -4.29
C ILE A 134 -14.62 7.66 -5.30
N SER A 135 -14.50 6.95 -6.41
CA SER A 135 -15.59 6.76 -7.38
C SER A 135 -16.48 5.58 -7.00
N ASN A 136 -17.78 5.66 -7.30
CA ASN A 136 -18.71 4.55 -7.00
C ASN A 136 -18.32 3.25 -7.71
N ASP A 137 -17.71 3.33 -8.90
CA ASP A 137 -17.21 2.16 -9.63
C ASP A 137 -16.07 1.46 -8.87
N ALA A 138 -15.15 2.23 -8.28
CA ALA A 138 -14.07 1.69 -7.46
C ALA A 138 -14.58 0.98 -6.20
N LEU A 139 -15.79 1.30 -5.74
CA LEU A 139 -16.41 0.70 -4.55
C LEU A 139 -17.15 -0.60 -4.83
N LYS A 140 -17.24 -1.04 -6.09
CA LYS A 140 -17.79 -2.35 -6.49
C LYS A 140 -19.17 -2.64 -5.88
N SER A 141 -20.04 -1.62 -5.84
CA SER A 141 -21.37 -1.69 -5.23
C SER A 141 -21.41 -2.01 -3.73
N ARG A 142 -20.27 -2.04 -3.03
CA ARG A 142 -20.21 -2.27 -1.58
C ARG A 142 -20.58 -1.02 -0.77
N ALA A 143 -20.38 0.15 -1.35
CA ALA A 143 -20.73 1.44 -0.78
C ALA A 143 -20.83 2.51 -1.89
N THR A 144 -21.32 3.69 -1.51
CA THR A 144 -21.19 4.92 -2.29
C THR A 144 -20.11 5.83 -1.70
N SER A 145 -19.60 6.76 -2.52
CA SER A 145 -18.65 7.79 -2.07
C SER A 145 -19.19 8.57 -0.87
N ASP A 146 -20.49 8.93 -0.89
CA ASP A 146 -21.18 9.59 0.22
C ASP A 146 -21.22 8.75 1.50
N GLN A 147 -21.43 7.44 1.40
CA GLN A 147 -21.42 6.54 2.56
C GLN A 147 -20.03 6.49 3.21
N ILE A 148 -18.97 6.45 2.40
CA ILE A 148 -17.59 6.47 2.91
C ILE A 148 -17.25 7.82 3.54
N ALA A 149 -17.64 8.93 2.92
CA ALA A 149 -17.44 10.26 3.48
C ALA A 149 -18.17 10.44 4.83
N LYS A 150 -19.43 9.99 4.91
CA LYS A 150 -20.20 9.99 6.16
C LYS A 150 -19.58 9.09 7.22
N CYS A 151 -19.08 7.91 6.85
CA CYS A 151 -18.33 7.04 7.76
C CYS A 151 -17.14 7.78 8.36
N ALA A 152 -16.30 8.40 7.53
CA ALA A 152 -15.07 9.06 7.95
C ALA A 152 -15.30 10.25 8.90
N GLN A 153 -16.43 10.95 8.76
CA GLN A 153 -16.81 12.08 9.60
C GLN A 153 -17.55 11.69 10.89
N SER A 154 -17.91 10.42 11.04
CA SER A 154 -18.68 9.91 12.18
C SER A 154 -17.82 9.25 13.26
N ASP A 155 -18.44 8.89 14.39
CA ASP A 155 -17.78 8.07 15.43
C ASP A 155 -17.40 6.68 14.92
N LEU A 156 -18.05 6.17 13.87
CA LEU A 156 -17.64 4.93 13.21
C LEU A 156 -16.23 5.07 12.61
N GLY A 157 -15.98 6.14 11.83
CA GLY A 157 -14.66 6.39 11.24
C GLY A 157 -13.57 6.57 12.30
N ARG A 158 -13.87 7.28 13.38
CA ARG A 158 -12.95 7.46 14.52
C ARG A 158 -12.68 6.15 15.27
N SER A 159 -13.70 5.31 15.44
CA SER A 159 -13.57 3.99 16.05
C SER A 159 -12.74 3.03 15.17
N LEU A 160 -12.95 3.06 13.85
CA LEU A 160 -12.15 2.28 12.90
C LEU A 160 -10.68 2.73 12.91
N MET A 161 -10.42 4.03 12.86
CA MET A 161 -9.06 4.57 13.02
C MET A 161 -8.42 4.13 14.35
N SER A 162 -9.15 4.26 15.47
CA SER A 162 -8.70 3.79 16.79
C SER A 162 -8.45 2.28 16.83
N HIS A 163 -9.21 1.48 16.08
CA HIS A 163 -8.97 0.05 15.93
C HIS A 163 -7.62 -0.25 15.30
N HIS A 164 -7.24 0.46 14.24
CA HIS A 164 -5.89 0.34 13.67
C HIS A 164 -4.81 0.76 14.65
N GLY A 165 -5.03 1.81 15.46
CA GLY A 165 -4.13 2.20 16.54
C GLY A 165 -3.96 1.13 17.63
N ARG A 166 -5.03 0.42 18.00
CA ARG A 166 -4.96 -0.72 18.94
C ARG A 166 -4.15 -1.88 18.37
N ILE A 167 -4.31 -2.19 17.08
CA ILE A 167 -3.50 -3.22 16.41
C ILE A 167 -2.02 -2.80 16.39
N GLN A 168 -1.74 -1.53 16.06
CA GLN A 168 -0.39 -0.97 16.10
C GLN A 168 0.27 -1.13 17.46
N ASN A 169 -0.40 -0.70 18.52
CA ASN A 169 0.15 -0.77 19.88
C ASN A 169 0.39 -2.21 20.36
N SER A 170 -0.35 -3.18 19.81
CA SER A 170 -0.17 -4.61 20.10
C SER A 170 0.97 -5.23 19.30
N ARG A 171 1.04 -4.99 17.98
CA ARG A 171 2.01 -5.62 17.06
C ARG A 171 3.35 -4.91 17.00
N ALA A 172 3.35 -3.58 17.15
CA ALA A 172 4.52 -2.72 17.07
C ALA A 172 4.55 -1.78 18.29
N PRO A 173 4.70 -2.30 19.52
CA PRO A 173 4.85 -1.44 20.68
C PRO A 173 6.08 -0.54 20.50
N GLY A 174 5.89 0.78 20.57
CA GLY A 174 6.98 1.75 20.40
C GLY A 174 7.17 2.32 18.99
N VAL A 175 6.13 2.39 18.15
CA VAL A 175 6.15 3.23 16.94
C VAL A 175 6.49 4.67 17.32
N THR A 176 7.72 5.09 17.05
CA THR A 176 8.22 6.46 17.32
C THR A 176 8.34 7.33 16.06
N TRP A 177 8.23 6.72 14.87
CA TRP A 177 8.13 7.40 13.58
C TRP A 177 7.31 6.56 12.62
N VAL A 178 6.84 7.17 11.54
CA VAL A 178 6.14 6.49 10.45
C VAL A 178 6.74 6.90 9.10
N PRO A 179 6.75 6.00 8.10
CA PRO A 179 6.15 4.66 8.11
C PRO A 179 6.95 3.67 8.97
N TRP A 180 6.24 2.73 9.59
CA TRP A 180 6.85 1.65 10.37
C TRP A 180 6.42 0.31 9.82
N ILE A 181 7.38 -0.48 9.36
CA ILE A 181 7.16 -1.69 8.57
C ILE A 181 7.54 -2.91 9.39
N LEU A 182 6.59 -3.85 9.51
CA LEU A 182 6.90 -5.21 9.93
C LEU A 182 6.78 -6.14 8.72
N ILE A 183 7.75 -7.04 8.55
CA ILE A 183 7.66 -8.15 7.60
C ILE A 183 7.67 -9.44 8.41
N ASN A 184 6.65 -10.28 8.24
CA ASN A 184 6.41 -11.46 9.07
C ASN A 184 6.49 -11.17 10.58
N SER A 185 5.89 -10.05 11.01
CA SER A 185 5.90 -9.55 12.40
C SER A 185 7.26 -9.07 12.93
N VAL A 186 8.31 -9.03 12.12
CA VAL A 186 9.64 -8.54 12.50
C VAL A 186 9.85 -7.14 11.94
N ARG A 187 10.38 -6.23 12.76
CA ARG A 187 10.65 -4.85 12.35
C ARG A 187 11.73 -4.80 11.29
N GLU A 188 11.36 -4.29 10.11
CA GLU A 188 12.29 -4.09 8.99
C GLU A 188 12.43 -2.60 8.65
N LYS A 189 13.52 -1.99 9.12
CA LYS A 189 13.78 -0.56 8.92
C LYS A 189 14.20 -0.25 7.49
N GLU A 190 14.99 -1.13 6.87
CA GLU A 190 15.45 -0.94 5.48
C GLU A 190 14.29 -0.98 4.48
N ALA A 191 13.24 -1.73 4.80
CA ALA A 191 12.04 -1.81 3.96
C ALA A 191 11.34 -0.46 3.78
N GLU A 192 11.52 0.51 4.68
CA GLU A 192 11.00 1.88 4.53
C GLU A 192 11.57 2.61 3.30
N ARG A 193 12.77 2.23 2.86
CA ARG A 193 13.49 2.88 1.76
C ARG A 193 13.73 1.97 0.57
N SER A 194 13.61 0.66 0.75
CA SER A 194 13.98 -0.34 -0.26
C SER A 194 13.16 -1.62 -0.13
N LEU A 195 11.83 -1.50 -0.05
CA LEU A 195 10.92 -2.61 0.20
C LEU A 195 11.11 -3.75 -0.81
N GLN A 196 11.13 -3.44 -2.10
CA GLN A 196 11.27 -4.42 -3.18
C GLN A 196 12.59 -5.19 -3.05
N LYS A 197 13.70 -4.49 -2.76
CA LYS A 197 15.02 -5.11 -2.53
C LYS A 197 15.00 -6.03 -1.33
N VAL A 198 14.47 -5.57 -0.20
CA VAL A 198 14.37 -6.36 1.04
C VAL A 198 13.55 -7.62 0.81
N LEU A 199 12.39 -7.51 0.16
CA LEU A 199 11.53 -8.65 -0.15
C LEU A 199 12.25 -9.70 -1.00
N CYS A 200 12.90 -9.25 -2.08
CA CYS A 200 13.62 -10.11 -3.01
C CYS A 200 14.81 -10.83 -2.39
N GLN A 201 15.62 -10.11 -1.61
CA GLN A 201 16.87 -10.65 -1.07
C GLN A 201 16.63 -11.53 0.17
N ARG A 202 15.63 -11.20 0.99
CA ARG A 202 15.47 -11.82 2.32
C ARG A 202 14.22 -12.70 2.44
N TYR A 203 13.10 -12.31 1.84
CA TYR A 203 11.80 -12.89 2.18
C TYR A 203 11.20 -13.81 1.12
N PHE A 204 11.42 -13.58 -0.18
CA PHE A 204 10.88 -14.46 -1.21
C PHE A 204 11.71 -15.74 -1.37
N LYS A 205 11.03 -16.88 -1.27
CA LYS A 205 11.56 -18.24 -1.41
C LYS A 205 10.65 -19.08 -2.31
N PRO A 206 11.11 -19.53 -3.50
CA PRO A 206 12.24 -18.95 -4.23
C PRO A 206 11.96 -17.47 -4.59
N PRO A 207 12.98 -16.63 -4.87
CA PRO A 207 12.75 -15.29 -5.43
C PRO A 207 12.04 -15.37 -6.78
N PRO A 208 10.96 -14.59 -7.02
CA PRO A 208 10.30 -14.54 -8.32
C PRO A 208 11.21 -13.86 -9.37
N PRO A 209 11.00 -14.09 -10.70
CA PRO A 209 11.86 -13.55 -11.76
C PRO A 209 12.07 -12.03 -11.71
N GLU A 210 11.04 -11.29 -11.29
CA GLU A 210 11.05 -9.83 -11.12
C GLU A 210 12.13 -9.38 -10.12
N CYS A 211 12.62 -10.27 -9.25
CA CYS A 211 13.73 -9.99 -8.34
C CYS A 211 15.09 -9.83 -9.01
N ALA A 212 15.24 -10.17 -10.28
CA ALA A 212 16.50 -9.97 -11.02
C ALA A 212 16.96 -8.50 -11.02
N ALA A 213 16.02 -7.54 -11.01
CA ALA A 213 16.31 -6.10 -10.94
C ALA A 213 16.77 -5.62 -9.55
N PHE A 214 16.65 -6.47 -8.52
CA PHE A 214 16.94 -6.15 -7.12
C PHE A 214 18.05 -7.04 -6.52
N GLY A 215 18.82 -7.71 -7.37
CA GLY A 215 19.99 -8.49 -6.98
C GLY A 215 21.06 -7.62 -6.30
N PRO A 216 22.06 -8.24 -5.64
CA PRO A 216 23.17 -7.49 -5.04
C PRO A 216 23.81 -6.57 -6.08
N SER A 217 24.11 -5.33 -5.68
CA SER A 217 24.87 -4.44 -6.56
C SER A 217 26.24 -5.06 -6.80
N SER A 218 26.80 -4.85 -7.98
CA SER A 218 28.15 -5.32 -8.35
C SER A 218 29.28 -4.81 -7.43
N SER A 219 28.97 -4.01 -6.42
CA SER A 219 29.88 -3.51 -5.38
C SER A 219 29.92 -4.35 -4.09
N GLU A 220 29.08 -5.37 -3.94
CA GLU A 220 29.02 -6.24 -2.73
C GLU A 220 29.62 -7.64 -2.95
N GLN A 221 30.38 -7.84 -4.04
CA GLN A 221 31.05 -9.10 -4.38
C GLN A 221 32.58 -9.05 -4.29
N ILE A 222 33.15 -8.16 -3.47
CA ILE A 222 34.59 -8.11 -3.19
C ILE A 222 34.85 -8.49 -1.73
#